data_AF-A0A525IBL7-F1
#
_entry.id   AF-A0A525IBL7-F1
#
_cell.length_a   1.000
_cell.length_b   1.000
_cell.length_c   1.000
_cell.angle_alpha   90.00
_cell.angle_beta   90.00
_cell.angle_gamma   90.00
#
_symmetry.space_group_name_H-M   'P 1'
#
loop_
_entity.id
_entity.type
_entity.pdbx_description
1 polymer ?
#
loop_
_entity_poly.entity_id
_entity_poly.type
_entity_poly.pdbx_seq_one_letter_code
_entity_poly.pdbx_strand_id
1 'polypeptide(L)'
;MSTTTADDIIAVLESRHTSGLSWSERQILLTDSGVEEWSGRVGLPRGDLYDALALRLAFGFHSNALDFDFCDQVVNELHAVITHRNEDRPALFWSVFLAFDAGEYYRDGNRSIDPVEAYTRPQIAQIVQRHIPGR
;
A
#
# COMPACT_ATOMS: atom_id res chain seq x y z
N MET A 1 18.16 2.04 21.38
CA MET A 1 17.76 2.42 20.02
C MET A 1 16.35 1.91 19.83
N SER A 2 15.37 2.77 19.55
CA SER A 2 14.00 2.32 19.27
C SER A 2 13.99 1.64 17.90
N THR A 3 13.52 0.40 17.84
CA THR A 3 13.35 -0.35 16.58
C THR A 3 12.24 0.31 15.77
N THR A 4 12.53 0.70 14.52
CA THR A 4 11.52 1.19 13.59
C THR A 4 10.58 0.05 13.20
N THR A 5 9.28 0.29 13.20
CA THR A 5 8.23 -0.66 12.80
C THR A 5 7.61 -0.28 11.45
N ALA A 6 6.82 -1.18 10.87
CA ALA A 6 6.02 -0.86 9.68
C ALA A 6 5.04 0.30 9.93
N ASP A 7 4.45 0.37 11.13
CA ASP A 7 3.62 1.50 11.57
C ASP A 7 4.36 2.84 11.49
N ASP A 8 5.60 2.88 11.98
CA ASP A 8 6.41 4.11 11.96
C ASP A 8 6.70 4.55 10.52
N ILE A 9 6.94 3.60 9.61
CA ILE A 9 7.17 3.89 8.19
C ILE A 9 5.90 4.46 7.55
N ILE A 10 4.74 3.85 7.79
CA ILE A 10 3.46 4.35 7.28
C ILE A 10 3.18 5.76 7.78
N ALA A 11 3.42 6.05 9.07
CA ALA A 11 3.26 7.40 9.62
C ALA A 11 4.19 8.43 8.94
N VAL A 12 5.43 8.04 8.64
CA VAL A 12 6.38 8.91 7.91
C VAL A 12 5.90 9.16 6.48
N LEU A 13 5.43 8.13 5.77
CA LEU A 13 4.90 8.27 4.41
C LEU A 13 3.64 9.14 4.39
N GLU A 14 2.71 8.91 5.31
CA GLU A 14 1.46 9.65 5.44
C GLU A 14 1.73 11.15 5.70
N SER A 15 2.69 11.48 6.56
CA SER A 15 3.06 12.88 6.83
C SER A 15 3.57 13.65 5.61
N ARG A 16 4.01 12.95 4.57
CA ARG A 16 4.51 13.50 3.30
C ARG A 16 3.45 13.50 2.21
N HIS A 17 2.34 12.78 2.41
CA HIS A 17 1.29 12.66 1.43
C HIS A 17 0.44 13.93 1.38
N THR A 18 -0.10 14.22 0.20
CA THR A 18 -1.07 15.29 -0.02
C THR A 18 -2.16 14.76 -0.93
N SER A 19 -3.37 14.63 -0.37
CA SER A 19 -4.52 14.04 -1.05
C SER A 19 -5.09 14.97 -2.14
N GLY A 20 -5.81 14.41 -3.13
CA GLY A 20 -6.49 15.20 -4.17
C GLY A 20 -5.59 15.78 -5.26
N LEU A 21 -4.32 15.38 -5.32
CA LEU A 21 -3.38 15.75 -6.39
C LEU A 21 -3.41 14.73 -7.53
N SER A 22 -3.22 15.20 -8.77
CA SER A 22 -2.99 14.32 -9.91
C SER A 22 -1.64 13.60 -9.80
N TRP A 23 -1.48 12.48 -10.51
CA TRP A 23 -0.24 11.70 -10.49
C TRP A 23 1.03 12.52 -10.81
N SER A 24 0.95 13.49 -11.71
CA SER A 24 2.10 14.34 -12.07
C SER A 24 2.46 15.37 -10.99
N GLU A 25 1.55 15.66 -10.06
CA GLU A 25 1.73 16.64 -8.99
C GLU A 25 2.12 15.98 -7.66
N ARG A 26 1.92 14.66 -7.54
CA ARG A 26 2.27 13.89 -6.35
C ARG A 26 3.78 13.87 -6.15
N GLN A 27 4.20 14.10 -4.91
CA GLN A 27 5.58 13.85 -4.49
C GLN A 27 5.79 12.35 -4.36
N ILE A 28 6.94 11.85 -4.82
CA ILE A 28 7.35 10.47 -4.58
C ILE A 28 7.55 10.27 -3.08
N LEU A 29 6.79 9.36 -2.46
CA LEU A 29 6.87 9.08 -1.03
C LEU A 29 7.94 8.05 -0.72
N LEU A 30 8.14 7.09 -1.64
CA LEU A 30 8.93 5.90 -1.48
C LEU A 30 9.86 5.69 -2.69
N THR A 31 11.15 5.52 -2.41
CA THR A 31 12.19 5.25 -3.39
C THR A 31 12.89 3.93 -3.08
N ASP A 32 13.64 3.38 -4.03
CA ASP A 32 14.45 2.18 -3.81
C ASP A 32 15.43 2.33 -2.64
N SER A 33 16.10 3.48 -2.53
CA SER A 33 17.00 3.79 -1.41
C SER A 33 16.24 3.89 -0.08
N GLY A 34 15.01 4.41 -0.08
CA GLY A 34 14.16 4.47 1.10
C GLY A 34 13.74 3.08 1.58
N VAL A 35 13.37 2.20 0.64
CA VAL A 35 13.08 0.78 0.95
C VAL A 35 14.29 0.10 1.54
N GLU A 36 15.48 0.29 0.97
CA GLU A 36 16.72 -0.29 1.48
C GLU A 36 17.03 0.18 2.90
N GLU A 37 16.91 1.49 3.15
CA GLU A 37 17.10 2.09 4.47
C GLU A 37 16.11 1.53 5.50
N TRP A 38 14.83 1.44 5.14
CA TRP A 38 13.79 0.91 6.03
C TRP A 38 13.95 -0.58 6.28
N SER A 39 14.29 -1.36 5.27
CA SER A 39 14.60 -2.79 5.40
C SER A 39 15.72 -3.00 6.42
N GLY A 40 16.80 -2.22 6.34
CA GLY A 40 17.90 -2.26 7.30
C GLY A 40 17.50 -1.82 8.72
N ARG A 41 16.63 -0.82 8.86
CA ARG A 41 16.18 -0.31 10.19
C ARG A 41 15.21 -1.25 10.90
N VAL A 42 14.28 -1.85 10.16
CA VAL A 42 13.33 -2.82 10.71
C VAL A 42 14.00 -4.18 10.92
N GLY A 43 15.06 -4.47 10.16
CA GLY A 43 15.76 -5.76 10.19
C GLY A 43 15.01 -6.86 9.44
N LEU A 44 14.19 -6.49 8.45
CA LEU A 44 13.44 -7.41 7.60
C LEU A 44 14.05 -7.45 6.19
N PRO A 45 14.14 -8.62 5.54
CA PRO A 45 14.31 -8.70 4.09
C PRO A 45 13.27 -7.84 3.36
N ARG A 46 13.63 -7.29 2.21
CA ARG A 46 12.75 -6.39 1.42
C ARG A 46 11.38 -7.02 1.12
N GLY A 47 11.34 -8.31 0.76
CA GLY A 47 10.09 -9.06 0.55
C GLY A 47 9.17 -9.03 1.77
N ASP A 48 9.72 -9.31 2.96
CA ASP A 48 8.96 -9.28 4.21
C ASP A 48 8.52 -7.86 4.58
N LEU A 49 9.33 -6.85 4.25
CA LEU A 49 8.95 -5.45 4.41
C LEU A 49 7.79 -5.07 3.48
N TYR A 50 7.77 -5.54 2.24
CA TYR A 50 6.66 -5.29 1.30
C TYR A 50 5.34 -5.84 1.82
N ASP A 51 5.36 -7.07 2.32
CA ASP A 51 4.19 -7.69 2.94
C ASP A 51 3.75 -6.96 4.21
N ALA A 52 4.70 -6.54 5.06
CA ALA A 52 4.39 -5.79 6.28
C ALA A 52 3.74 -4.43 5.97
N LEU A 53 4.27 -3.68 5.00
CA LEU A 53 3.71 -2.39 4.59
C LEU A 53 2.34 -2.57 3.92
N ALA A 54 2.21 -3.51 2.99
CA ALA A 54 0.94 -3.80 2.31
C ALA A 54 -0.15 -4.21 3.30
N LEU A 55 0.18 -5.06 4.27
CA LEU A 55 -0.77 -5.47 5.30
C LEU A 55 -1.18 -4.28 6.19
N ARG A 56 -0.25 -3.39 6.52
CA ARG A 56 -0.56 -2.21 7.32
C ARG A 56 -1.47 -1.21 6.59
N LEU A 57 -1.25 -1.01 5.29
CA LEU A 57 -2.14 -0.23 4.42
C LEU A 57 -3.52 -0.86 4.35
N ALA A 58 -3.61 -2.19 4.14
CA ALA A 58 -4.88 -2.90 4.10
C ALA A 58 -5.68 -2.74 5.41
N PHE A 59 -5.04 -2.88 6.57
CA PHE A 59 -5.70 -2.64 7.86
C PHE A 59 -6.14 -1.19 8.04
N GLY A 60 -5.26 -0.23 7.75
CA GLY A 60 -5.56 1.19 7.91
C GLY A 60 -6.69 1.66 7.00
N PHE A 61 -6.69 1.22 5.74
CA PHE A 61 -7.78 1.52 4.79
C PHE A 61 -9.09 0.87 5.24
N HIS A 62 -9.05 -0.41 5.65
CA HIS A 62 -10.24 -1.12 6.12
C HIS A 62 -10.89 -0.46 7.34
N SER A 63 -10.09 0.10 8.26
CA SER A 63 -10.58 0.81 9.44
C SER A 63 -10.92 2.28 9.17
N ASN A 64 -10.84 2.76 7.92
CA ASN A 64 -10.95 4.18 7.54
C ASN A 64 -9.94 5.10 8.25
N ALA A 65 -8.79 4.55 8.68
CA ALA A 65 -7.70 5.33 9.26
C ALA A 65 -6.76 5.90 8.20
N LEU A 66 -6.71 5.29 7.01
CA LEU A 66 -5.93 5.73 5.86
C LEU A 66 -6.88 5.91 4.66
N ASP A 67 -6.68 6.95 3.87
CA ASP A 67 -7.48 7.19 2.66
C ASP A 67 -7.00 6.35 1.45
N PHE A 68 -7.85 6.28 0.42
CA PHE A 68 -7.54 5.52 -0.80
C PHE A 68 -6.33 6.09 -1.54
N ASP A 69 -6.29 7.40 -1.76
CA ASP A 69 -5.25 8.09 -2.53
C ASP A 69 -3.84 7.80 -1.97
N PHE A 70 -3.69 7.85 -0.65
CA PHE A 70 -2.45 7.53 0.03
C PHE A 70 -2.06 6.07 -0.15
N CYS A 71 -2.99 5.15 0.15
CA CYS A 71 -2.70 3.73 0.10
C CYS A 71 -2.33 3.29 -1.34
N ASP A 72 -3.10 3.76 -2.31
CA ASP A 72 -2.92 3.52 -3.73
C ASP A 72 -1.55 4.03 -4.21
N GLN A 73 -1.18 5.25 -3.82
CA GLN A 73 0.14 5.80 -4.14
C GLN A 73 1.28 4.93 -3.59
N VAL A 74 1.20 4.53 -2.31
CA VAL A 74 2.28 3.75 -1.68
C VAL A 74 2.44 2.37 -2.33
N VAL A 75 1.34 1.66 -2.63
CA VAL A 75 1.44 0.34 -3.28
C VAL A 75 1.95 0.43 -4.72
N ASN A 76 1.59 1.49 -5.45
CA ASN A 76 2.11 1.76 -6.80
C ASN A 76 3.62 2.06 -6.78
N GLU A 77 4.09 2.88 -5.84
CA GLU A 77 5.52 3.20 -5.70
C GLU A 77 6.33 1.97 -5.25
N LEU A 78 5.81 1.14 -4.33
CA LEU A 78 6.39 -0.16 -4.00
C LEU A 78 6.44 -1.08 -5.22
N HIS A 79 5.36 -1.13 -6.00
CA HIS A 79 5.32 -1.93 -7.22
C HIS A 79 6.40 -1.48 -8.21
N ALA A 80 6.59 -0.17 -8.39
CA ALA A 80 7.63 0.39 -9.24
C ALA A 80 9.04 0.01 -8.76
N VAL A 81 9.31 0.06 -7.45
CA VAL A 81 10.60 -0.38 -6.87
C VAL A 81 10.85 -1.86 -7.16
N ILE A 82 9.89 -2.74 -6.85
CA ILE A 82 10.00 -4.19 -7.09
C ILE A 82 10.29 -4.47 -8.58
N THR A 83 9.57 -3.80 -9.48
CA THR A 83 9.73 -3.96 -10.93
C THR A 83 11.09 -3.46 -11.41
N HIS A 84 11.54 -2.27 -11.00
CA HIS A 84 12.84 -1.72 -11.40
C HIS A 84 14.01 -2.55 -10.89
N ARG A 85 13.88 -3.14 -9.71
CA ARG A 85 14.90 -4.00 -9.09
C ARG A 85 14.88 -5.44 -9.60
N ASN A 86 13.85 -5.82 -10.37
CA ASN A 86 13.60 -7.20 -10.77
C ASN A 86 13.59 -8.16 -9.57
N GLU A 87 12.90 -7.74 -8.50
CA GLU A 87 12.72 -8.52 -7.27
C GLU A 87 11.46 -9.39 -7.35
N ASP A 88 11.45 -10.48 -6.60
CA ASP A 88 10.26 -11.31 -6.45
C ASP A 88 9.15 -10.50 -5.78
N ARG A 89 7.93 -10.68 -6.28
CA ARG A 89 6.75 -10.02 -5.74
C ARG A 89 6.03 -10.96 -4.76
N PRO A 90 6.01 -10.63 -3.44
CA PRO A 90 5.31 -11.45 -2.47
C PRO A 90 3.81 -11.53 -2.77
N ALA A 91 3.20 -12.68 -2.45
CA ALA A 91 1.80 -12.94 -2.79
C ALA A 91 0.81 -12.05 -2.02
N LEU A 92 1.11 -11.71 -0.75
CA LEU A 92 0.28 -10.83 0.05
C LEU A 92 0.36 -9.39 -0.48
N PHE A 93 1.56 -8.85 -0.68
CA PHE A 93 1.77 -7.57 -1.36
C PHE A 93 1.00 -7.52 -2.69
N TRP A 94 1.12 -8.55 -3.53
CA TRP A 94 0.46 -8.57 -4.83
C TRP A 94 -1.06 -8.53 -4.73
N SER A 95 -1.63 -9.25 -3.76
CA SER A 95 -3.08 -9.24 -3.52
C SER A 95 -3.58 -7.86 -3.08
N VAL A 96 -2.81 -7.16 -2.24
CA VAL A 96 -3.14 -5.80 -1.80
C VAL A 96 -3.00 -4.81 -2.96
N PHE A 97 -1.91 -4.89 -3.73
CA PHE A 97 -1.71 -4.07 -4.93
C PHE A 97 -2.89 -4.19 -5.89
N LEU A 98 -3.28 -5.42 -6.26
CA LEU A 98 -4.41 -5.66 -7.16
C LEU A 98 -5.75 -5.14 -6.61
N ALA A 99 -5.92 -5.13 -5.29
CA ALA A 99 -7.13 -4.60 -4.67
C ALA A 99 -7.23 -3.07 -4.83
N PHE A 100 -6.12 -2.34 -4.70
CA PHE A 100 -6.08 -0.90 -4.93
C PHE A 100 -6.17 -0.54 -6.42
N ASP A 101 -5.43 -1.23 -7.29
CA ASP A 101 -5.49 -1.08 -8.76
C ASP A 101 -6.92 -1.25 -9.29
N ALA A 102 -7.69 -2.20 -8.74
CA ALA A 102 -9.08 -2.42 -9.10
C ALA A 102 -10.00 -1.22 -8.82
N GLY A 103 -9.62 -0.32 -7.91
CA GLY A 103 -10.34 0.90 -7.54
C GLY A 103 -9.98 2.13 -8.37
N GLU A 104 -8.96 2.07 -9.22
CA GLU A 104 -8.55 3.20 -10.06
C GLU A 104 -9.51 3.43 -11.24
N TYR A 105 -10.20 2.38 -11.70
CA TYR A 105 -10.91 2.40 -12.99
C TYR A 105 -12.42 2.20 -12.86
N TYR A 106 -13.18 3.15 -13.41
CA TYR A 106 -14.60 2.94 -13.71
C TYR A 106 -14.76 1.85 -14.75
N ARG A 107 -15.63 0.87 -14.47
CA ARG A 107 -15.93 -0.24 -15.38
C ARG A 107 -17.16 0.05 -16.22
N ASP A 108 -17.18 -0.47 -17.44
CA ASP A 108 -18.31 -0.45 -18.36
C ASP A 108 -18.88 0.96 -18.66
N GLY A 109 -18.04 2.00 -18.52
CA GLY A 109 -18.45 3.39 -18.68
C GLY A 109 -19.43 3.89 -17.60
N ASN A 110 -19.73 3.08 -16.58
CA ASN A 110 -20.67 3.44 -15.54
C ASN A 110 -19.99 4.31 -14.46
N ARG A 111 -20.29 5.61 -14.47
CA ARG A 111 -19.80 6.58 -13.48
C ARG A 111 -20.68 6.71 -12.23
N SER A 112 -21.76 5.93 -12.13
CA SER A 112 -22.62 5.94 -10.94
C SER A 112 -22.11 5.05 -9.81
N ILE A 113 -21.08 4.23 -10.08
CA ILE A 113 -20.49 3.29 -9.13
C ILE A 113 -19.10 3.79 -8.81
N ASP A 114 -18.84 4.09 -7.55
CA ASP A 114 -17.50 4.33 -7.05
C ASP A 114 -16.70 3.01 -7.11
N PRO A 115 -15.63 2.93 -7.93
CA PRO A 115 -14.83 1.71 -8.05
C PRO A 115 -14.14 1.32 -6.74
N VAL A 116 -13.81 2.30 -5.88
CA VAL A 116 -13.20 2.05 -4.56
C VAL A 116 -14.18 1.26 -3.68
N GLU A 117 -15.43 1.73 -3.62
CA GLU A 117 -16.49 1.07 -2.85
C GLU A 117 -16.87 -0.29 -3.44
N ALA A 118 -16.91 -0.40 -4.77
CA ALA A 118 -17.33 -1.61 -5.45
C ALA A 118 -16.26 -2.71 -5.50
N TYR A 119 -14.98 -2.34 -5.55
CA TYR A 119 -13.89 -3.28 -5.81
C TYR A 119 -12.80 -3.27 -4.74
N THR A 120 -12.25 -2.12 -4.37
CA THR A 120 -11.15 -2.06 -3.39
C THR A 120 -11.63 -2.48 -2.01
N ARG A 121 -12.71 -1.90 -1.50
CA ARG A 121 -13.21 -2.19 -0.15
C ARG A 121 -13.54 -3.68 0.06
N PRO A 122 -14.28 -4.37 -0.82
CA PRO A 122 -14.56 -5.79 -0.64
C PRO A 122 -13.30 -6.66 -0.68
N GLN A 123 -12.35 -6.35 -1.57
CA GLN A 123 -11.11 -7.12 -1.68
C GLN A 123 -10.19 -6.92 -0.46
N ILE A 124 -10.01 -5.68 0.00
CA ILE A 124 -9.25 -5.38 1.21
C ILE A 124 -9.91 -6.03 2.43
N ALA A 125 -11.24 -5.99 2.56
CA ALA A 125 -11.93 -6.65 3.66
C ALA A 125 -11.66 -8.17 3.71
N GLN A 126 -11.62 -8.84 2.56
CA GLN A 126 -11.26 -10.26 2.48
C GLN A 126 -9.80 -10.52 2.88
N ILE A 127 -8.87 -9.66 2.43
CA ILE A 127 -7.45 -9.78 2.79
C ILE A 127 -7.29 -9.61 4.31
N VAL A 128 -7.89 -8.57 4.88
CA VAL A 128 -7.89 -8.30 6.32
C VAL A 128 -8.46 -9.48 7.09
N GLN A 129 -9.59 -10.04 6.67
CA GLN A 129 -10.22 -11.18 7.34
C GLN A 129 -9.31 -12.41 7.43
N ARG A 130 -8.44 -12.63 6.43
CA ARG A 130 -7.49 -13.75 6.40
C ARG A 130 -6.27 -13.53 7.31
N HIS A 131 -6.01 -12.28 7.72
CA HIS A 131 -4.81 -11.89 8.46
C HIS A 131 -5.12 -11.26 9.81
N ILE A 132 -6.35 -11.38 10.31
CA ILE A 132 -6.71 -10.93 11.66
C ILE A 132 -5.79 -11.63 12.67
N PRO A 133 -5.02 -10.88 13.48
CA PRO A 133 -4.18 -11.48 14.50
C PRO A 133 -5.02 -12.28 15.51
N GLY A 134 -4.68 -13.54 15.74
CA GLY A 134 -5.32 -14.38 16.76
C GLY A 134 -6.49 -15.26 16.27
N ARG A 135 -6.60 -15.48 14.96
CA ARG A 135 -7.34 -16.61 14.39
C ARG A 135 -6.40 -17.63 13.76
#